data_AF-A1IIZ5-F1
#
_entry.id   AF-A1IIZ5-F1
#
_cell.length_a   1.000
_cell.length_b   1.000
_cell.length_c   1.000
_cell.angle_alpha   90.00
_cell.angle_beta   90.00
_cell.angle_gamma   90.00
#
_symmetry.space_group_name_H-M   'P 1'
#
loop_
_entity.id
_entity.type
_entity.pdbx_description
1 polymer ?
#
loop_
_entity_poly.entity_id
_entity_poly.type
_entity_poly.pdbx_seq_one_letter_code
_entity_poly.pdbx_strand_id
1 'polypeptide(L)'
;NACGLSCDTSGPQAYVNLVKALRNRFGNELVTSAVGAGGAVIDATDYGSASQYVNWFNVMSYDFFGAFNATGPTAPHSPLYAWAGMPTSGGQDKFYADAAIQHYKAKGVPASKLLLGIGF
;
A
#
# COMPACT_ATOMS: atom_id res chain seq x y z
N ASN A 1 5.57 7.99 -2.38
CA ASN A 1 6.64 8.74 -1.68
C ASN A 1 6.52 8.47 -0.19
N ALA A 2 7.19 7.43 0.29
CA ALA A 2 7.37 7.15 1.71
C ALA A 2 8.79 7.58 2.11
N CYS A 3 9.00 7.98 3.36
CA CYS A 3 10.32 8.34 3.88
C CYS A 3 10.92 7.13 4.63
N GLY A 4 12.11 6.70 4.20
CA GLY A 4 12.94 5.71 4.91
C GLY A 4 14.23 6.36 5.38
N LEU A 5 15.38 5.85 4.92
CA LEU A 5 16.69 6.51 5.11
C LEU A 5 16.78 7.87 4.40
N SER A 6 16.12 7.98 3.24
CA SER A 6 15.85 9.23 2.54
C SER A 6 14.40 9.24 2.06
N CYS A 7 13.86 10.43 1.82
CA CYS A 7 12.52 10.57 1.23
C CYS A 7 12.64 10.52 -0.30
N ASP A 8 11.90 9.60 -0.92
CA ASP A 8 11.75 9.59 -2.37
C ASP A 8 10.89 10.76 -2.85
N THR A 9 11.37 11.48 -3.87
CA THR A 9 10.71 12.63 -4.49
C THR A 9 10.57 12.45 -6.00
N SER A 10 10.70 11.21 -6.50
CA SER A 10 10.67 10.89 -7.94
C SER A 10 9.32 11.20 -8.61
N GLY A 11 8.28 11.45 -7.82
CA GLY A 11 6.95 11.86 -8.28
C GLY A 11 6.04 10.69 -8.65
N PRO A 12 4.72 10.95 -8.82
CA PRO A 12 3.70 9.90 -8.87
C PRO A 12 3.79 8.97 -10.10
N GLN A 13 4.48 9.41 -11.15
CA GLN A 13 4.63 8.67 -12.41
C GLN A 13 5.89 7.79 -12.48
N ALA A 14 6.85 7.98 -11.56
CA ALA A 14 8.10 7.22 -11.59
C ALA A 14 7.85 5.71 -11.45
N TYR A 15 6.96 5.33 -10.55
CA TYR A 15 6.58 3.93 -10.36
C TYR A 15 5.87 3.34 -11.60
N VAL A 16 4.97 4.10 -12.23
CA VAL A 16 4.28 3.69 -13.46
C VAL A 16 5.31 3.39 -14.57
N ASN A 17 6.28 4.30 -14.74
CA ASN A 17 7.34 4.14 -15.73
C ASN A 17 8.20 2.90 -15.46
N LEU A 18 8.52 2.64 -14.19
CA LEU A 18 9.27 1.46 -13.79
C LEU A 18 8.50 0.17 -14.14
N VAL A 19 7.26 0.02 -13.67
CA VAL A 19 6.50 -1.22 -13.91
C VAL A 19 6.16 -1.42 -15.39
N LYS A 20 6.00 -0.33 -16.15
CA LYS A 20 5.86 -0.36 -17.61
C LYS A 20 7.13 -0.89 -18.28
N ALA A 21 8.31 -0.40 -17.88
CA ALA A 21 9.58 -0.87 -18.41
C ALA A 21 9.81 -2.37 -18.09
N LEU A 22 9.47 -2.79 -16.87
CA LEU A 22 9.52 -4.20 -16.48
C LEU A 22 8.57 -5.05 -17.34
N ARG A 23 7.31 -4.64 -17.50
CA ARG A 23 6.36 -5.34 -18.38
C ARG A 23 6.90 -5.48 -19.81
N ASN A 24 7.48 -4.41 -20.37
CA ASN A 24 8.07 -4.45 -21.70
C ASN A 24 9.23 -5.45 -21.80
N ARG A 25 10.06 -5.58 -20.75
CA ARG A 25 11.21 -6.48 -20.73
C ARG A 25 10.83 -7.95 -20.52
N PHE A 26 9.85 -8.20 -19.66
CA PHE A 26 9.47 -9.53 -19.19
C PHE A 26 8.31 -10.15 -19.97
N GLY A 27 7.59 -9.38 -20.80
CA GLY A 27 6.56 -9.91 -21.69
C GLY A 27 5.45 -10.62 -20.91
N ASN A 28 5.32 -11.94 -21.10
CA ASN A 28 4.28 -12.77 -20.48
C ASN A 28 4.67 -13.33 -19.11
N GLU A 29 5.90 -13.11 -18.64
CA GLU A 29 6.29 -13.52 -17.29
C GLU A 29 5.56 -12.68 -16.22
N LEU A 30 5.56 -13.19 -14.99
CA LEU A 30 4.89 -12.51 -13.87
C LEU A 30 5.67 -11.26 -13.46
N VAL A 31 4.95 -10.14 -13.36
CA VAL A 31 5.43 -8.90 -12.75
C VAL A 31 4.44 -8.52 -11.67
N THR A 32 4.86 -8.59 -10.41
CA THR A 32 4.04 -8.28 -9.24
C THR A 32 4.76 -7.27 -8.35
N SER A 33 4.04 -6.56 -7.49
CA SER A 33 4.66 -5.67 -6.52
C SER A 33 4.01 -5.78 -5.16
N ALA A 34 4.83 -5.84 -4.11
CA ALA A 34 4.37 -5.51 -2.76
C ALA A 34 4.18 -4.00 -2.66
N VAL A 35 3.10 -3.54 -2.03
CA VAL A 35 2.72 -2.12 -1.97
C VAL A 35 2.19 -1.75 -0.59
N GLY A 36 2.45 -0.52 -0.14
CA GLY A 36 2.09 -0.07 1.21
C GLY A 36 0.60 0.17 1.40
N ALA A 37 0.09 -0.06 2.60
CA ALA A 37 -1.33 0.05 2.92
C ALA A 37 -1.75 1.42 3.53
N GLY A 38 -0.81 2.33 3.77
CA GLY A 38 -1.10 3.65 4.33
C GLY A 38 -1.63 4.65 3.28
N GLY A 39 -2.64 5.43 3.64
CA GLY A 39 -3.30 6.37 2.71
C GLY A 39 -2.33 7.31 1.98
N ALA A 40 -1.42 7.97 2.69
CA ALA A 40 -0.44 8.87 2.07
C ALA A 40 0.52 8.13 1.10
N VAL A 41 0.85 6.86 1.38
CA VAL A 41 1.68 6.04 0.49
C VAL A 41 0.92 5.70 -0.79
N ILE A 42 -0.37 5.38 -0.66
CA ILE A 42 -1.28 5.10 -1.77
C ILE A 42 -1.48 6.37 -2.63
N ASP A 43 -1.64 7.53 -2.00
CA ASP A 43 -1.88 8.82 -2.67
C ASP A 43 -0.68 9.33 -3.47
N ALA A 44 0.54 8.99 -3.04
CA ALA A 44 1.75 9.51 -3.64
C ALA A 44 2.15 8.84 -4.97
N THR A 45 1.33 7.94 -5.51
CA THR A 45 1.63 7.20 -6.75
C THR A 45 0.36 6.88 -7.54
N ASP A 46 0.47 6.88 -8.87
CA ASP A 46 -0.63 6.52 -9.76
C ASP A 46 -0.77 4.99 -9.91
N TYR A 47 -1.30 4.34 -8.86
CA TYR A 47 -1.52 2.90 -8.86
C TYR A 47 -2.58 2.43 -9.86
N GLY A 48 -3.53 3.30 -10.21
CA GLY A 48 -4.53 3.03 -11.25
C GLY A 48 -3.84 2.77 -12.59
N SER A 49 -3.00 3.70 -13.03
CA SER A 49 -2.20 3.52 -14.25
C SER A 49 -1.19 2.39 -14.12
N ALA A 50 -0.52 2.23 -12.97
CA ALA A 50 0.45 1.15 -12.77
C ALA A 50 -0.18 -0.25 -12.86
N SER A 51 -1.46 -0.38 -12.46
CA SER A 51 -2.16 -1.67 -12.41
C SER A 51 -2.28 -2.36 -13.77
N GLN A 52 -2.19 -1.62 -14.88
CA GLN A 52 -2.24 -2.22 -16.22
C GLN A 52 -0.98 -3.03 -16.55
N TYR A 53 0.14 -2.76 -15.87
CA TYR A 53 1.45 -3.35 -16.18
C TYR A 53 1.85 -4.49 -15.24
N VAL A 54 1.25 -4.57 -14.05
CA VAL A 54 1.45 -5.69 -13.11
C VAL A 54 0.36 -6.76 -13.26
N ASN A 55 0.68 -8.00 -12.89
CA ASN A 55 -0.29 -9.08 -12.75
C ASN A 55 -1.20 -8.83 -11.55
N TRP A 56 -0.62 -8.53 -10.38
CA TRP A 56 -1.32 -8.12 -9.17
C TRP A 56 -0.39 -7.38 -8.20
N PHE A 57 -0.99 -6.75 -7.20
CA PHE A 57 -0.33 -6.16 -6.05
C PHE A 57 -0.53 -7.02 -4.81
N ASN A 58 0.53 -7.22 -4.03
CA ASN A 58 0.48 -7.78 -2.70
C ASN A 58 0.39 -6.60 -1.71
N VAL A 59 -0.82 -6.28 -1.24
CA VAL A 59 -1.01 -5.14 -0.33
C VAL A 59 -0.48 -5.53 1.04
N MET A 60 0.53 -4.80 1.52
CA MET A 60 1.15 -5.01 2.83
C MET A 60 0.24 -4.49 3.94
N SER A 61 -0.93 -5.11 4.11
CA SER A 61 -1.97 -4.74 5.08
C SER A 61 -1.66 -5.21 6.50
N TYR A 62 -0.43 -4.97 6.93
CA TYR A 62 0.14 -5.31 8.22
C TYR A 62 1.14 -4.21 8.62
N ASP A 63 1.71 -4.32 9.82
CA ASP A 63 2.64 -3.33 10.41
C ASP A 63 2.06 -1.91 10.50
N PHE A 64 0.74 -1.81 10.58
CA PHE A 64 0.04 -0.55 10.82
C PHE A 64 0.41 0.09 12.16
N PHE A 65 0.59 -0.75 13.18
CA PHE A 65 0.96 -0.38 14.53
C PHE A 65 2.05 -1.34 15.02
N GLY A 66 2.96 -0.85 15.86
CA GLY A 66 4.06 -1.66 16.35
C GLY A 66 4.96 -0.92 17.34
N ALA A 67 5.99 -1.62 17.78
CA ALA A 67 6.92 -1.13 18.82
C ALA A 67 7.78 0.08 18.38
N PHE A 68 7.71 0.47 17.10
CA PHE A 68 8.30 1.73 16.62
C PHE A 68 7.70 2.97 17.32
N ASN A 69 6.48 2.86 17.88
CA ASN A 69 5.96 3.81 18.84
C ASN A 69 6.12 3.26 20.27
N ALA A 70 7.29 3.47 20.86
CA ALA A 70 7.69 2.86 22.13
C ALA A 70 6.83 3.28 23.33
N THR A 71 6.22 4.48 23.28
CA THR A 71 5.32 4.98 24.32
C THR A 71 3.86 4.57 24.12
N GLY A 72 3.59 3.79 23.07
CA GLY A 72 2.25 3.35 22.73
C GLY A 72 1.37 4.46 22.14
N PRO A 73 0.05 4.21 22.02
CA PRO A 73 -0.66 3.06 22.57
C PRO A 73 -0.34 1.74 21.85
N THR A 74 -0.48 0.62 22.55
CA THR A 74 -0.48 -0.70 21.93
C THR A 74 -1.73 -0.86 21.06
N ALA A 75 -1.58 -1.41 19.86
CA ALA A 75 -2.68 -1.67 18.94
C ALA A 75 -2.36 -2.90 18.07
N PRO A 76 -3.37 -3.57 17.49
CA PRO A 76 -3.15 -4.69 16.57
C PRO A 76 -2.33 -4.23 15.36
N HIS A 77 -1.29 -4.96 14.95
CA HIS A 77 -0.47 -4.57 13.80
C HIS A 77 -1.17 -4.77 12.44
N SER A 78 -2.21 -5.62 12.38
CA SER A 78 -2.89 -6.02 11.14
C SER A 78 -4.42 -6.12 11.30
N PRO A 79 -5.13 -5.05 11.72
CA PRO A 79 -6.58 -5.07 11.89
C PRO A 79 -7.29 -5.09 10.54
N LEU A 80 -8.36 -5.89 10.42
CA LEU A 80 -9.19 -5.94 9.20
C LEU A 80 -10.06 -4.68 9.05
N TYR A 81 -10.66 -4.21 10.14
CA TYR A 81 -11.57 -3.07 10.20
C TYR A 81 -11.17 -2.09 11.31
N ALA A 82 -11.77 -0.89 11.28
CA ALA A 82 -11.72 0.07 12.38
C ALA A 82 -12.32 -0.53 13.67
N TRP A 83 -11.87 -0.04 14.82
CA TRP A 83 -12.42 -0.42 16.14
C TRP A 83 -12.54 0.80 17.06
N ALA A 84 -13.38 0.69 18.08
CA ALA A 84 -13.54 1.74 19.08
C ALA A 84 -12.24 1.94 19.88
N GLY A 85 -11.76 3.18 19.98
CA GLY A 85 -10.51 3.50 20.67
C GLY A 85 -9.25 3.31 19.83
N MET A 86 -9.38 3.07 18.51
CA MET A 86 -8.22 3.06 17.62
C MET A 86 -7.49 4.42 17.62
N PRO A 87 -6.15 4.44 17.53
CA PRO A 87 -5.42 5.68 17.37
C PRO A 87 -5.86 6.43 16.10
N THR A 88 -5.95 7.76 16.17
CA THR A 88 -6.42 8.60 15.05
C THR A 88 -5.38 9.61 14.58
N SER A 89 -4.31 9.85 15.35
CA SER A 89 -3.26 10.80 15.01
C SER A 89 -2.57 10.41 13.70
N GLY A 90 -2.24 11.41 12.87
CA GLY A 90 -1.45 11.18 11.65
C GLY A 90 -2.12 10.28 10.60
N GLY A 91 -3.46 10.21 10.58
CA GLY A 91 -4.21 9.38 9.64
C GLY A 91 -4.34 7.91 10.06
N GLN A 92 -4.00 7.60 11.31
CA GLN A 92 -4.14 6.25 11.87
C GLN A 92 -5.60 5.76 11.93
N ASP A 93 -6.58 6.65 11.79
CA ASP A 93 -8.01 6.31 11.65
C ASP A 93 -8.34 5.53 10.37
N LYS A 94 -7.36 5.31 9.48
CA LYS A 94 -7.43 4.48 8.27
C LYS A 94 -6.41 3.34 8.23
N PHE A 95 -5.75 3.06 9.36
CA PHE A 95 -4.72 2.01 9.44
C PHE A 95 -5.36 0.64 9.72
N TYR A 96 -6.13 0.16 8.75
CA TYR A 96 -6.71 -1.19 8.72
C TYR A 96 -6.88 -1.67 7.28
N ALA A 97 -6.94 -2.98 7.11
CA ALA A 97 -6.83 -3.62 5.80
C ALA A 97 -7.95 -3.23 4.82
N ASP A 98 -9.21 -3.17 5.28
CA ASP A 98 -10.33 -2.76 4.41
C ASP A 98 -10.15 -1.34 3.86
N ALA A 99 -9.72 -0.36 4.69
CA ALA A 99 -9.48 1.00 4.23
C ALA A 99 -8.43 1.05 3.10
N ALA A 100 -7.34 0.29 3.23
CA ALA A 100 -6.31 0.22 2.20
C ALA A 100 -6.86 -0.35 0.88
N ILE A 101 -7.61 -1.45 0.95
CA ILE A 101 -8.22 -2.09 -0.23
C ILE A 101 -9.25 -1.16 -0.91
N GLN A 102 -10.13 -0.53 -0.14
CA GLN A 102 -11.07 0.43 -0.71
C GLN A 102 -10.36 1.63 -1.34
N HIS A 103 -9.26 2.11 -0.74
CA HIS A 103 -8.50 3.22 -1.29
C HIS A 103 -7.83 2.85 -2.62
N TYR A 104 -7.20 1.68 -2.73
CA TYR A 104 -6.69 1.19 -4.02
C TYR A 104 -7.78 1.08 -5.09
N LYS A 105 -8.95 0.55 -4.73
CA LYS A 105 -10.09 0.48 -5.65
C LYS A 105 -10.56 1.88 -6.07
N ALA A 106 -10.60 2.85 -5.16
CA ALA A 106 -10.95 4.23 -5.46
C ALA A 106 -9.92 4.91 -6.38
N LYS A 107 -8.66 4.49 -6.35
CA LYS A 107 -7.61 4.90 -7.31
C LYS A 107 -7.71 4.18 -8.67
N GLY A 108 -8.72 3.33 -8.88
CA GLY A 108 -8.95 2.64 -10.15
C GLY A 108 -8.26 1.28 -10.29
N VAL A 109 -7.69 0.72 -9.22
CA VAL A 109 -7.10 -0.62 -9.27
C VAL A 109 -8.22 -1.68 -9.27
N PRO A 110 -8.25 -2.62 -10.24
CA PRO A 110 -9.22 -3.71 -10.24
C PRO A 110 -9.07 -4.61 -9.01
N ALA A 111 -10.19 -5.00 -8.40
CA ALA A 111 -10.18 -5.86 -7.20
C ALA A 111 -9.47 -7.22 -7.45
N SER A 112 -9.57 -7.77 -8.66
CA SER A 112 -8.90 -9.02 -9.05
C SER A 112 -7.37 -8.91 -9.09
N LYS A 113 -6.81 -7.70 -8.97
CA LYS A 113 -5.38 -7.44 -8.91
C LYS A 113 -4.90 -7.06 -7.50
N LEU A 114 -5.73 -7.18 -6.48
CA LEU A 114 -5.38 -6.83 -5.09
C LEU A 114 -5.39 -8.09 -4.23
N LEU A 115 -4.22 -8.51 -3.76
CA LEU A 115 -4.09 -9.58 -2.78
C LEU A 115 -3.92 -8.97 -1.38
N LEU A 116 -4.73 -9.43 -0.43
CA LEU A 116 -4.69 -9.03 0.98
C LEU A 116 -3.48 -9.67 1.67
N GLY A 117 -2.70 -8.88 2.40
CA GLY A 117 -1.55 -9.37 3.16
C GLY A 117 -1.94 -9.89 4.54
N ILE A 118 -1.37 -11.02 4.95
CA ILE A 118 -1.52 -11.62 6.30
C ILE A 118 -0.12 -11.76 6.91
N GLY A 119 0.09 -11.22 8.12
CA GLY A 119 1.33 -11.43 8.89
C GLY A 119 1.28 -12.76 9.67
N PHE A 120 2.38 -13.51 9.67
CA PHE A 120 2.55 -14.80 10.36
C PHE A 120 3.56 -14.70 11.50
#